data_AF-A0A0W0VZL3-F1
#
_entry.id   AF-A0A0W0VZL3-F1
#
_cell.length_a   1.000
_cell.length_b   1.000
_cell.length_c   1.000
_cell.angle_alpha   90.00
_cell.angle_beta   90.00
_cell.angle_gamma   90.00
#
_symmetry.space_group_name_H-M   'P 1'
#
loop_
_entity.id
_entity.type
_entity.pdbx_description
1 polymer ?
#
loop_
_entity_poly.entity_id
_entity_poly.type
_entity_poly.pdbx_seq_one_letter_code
_entity_poly.pdbx_strand_id
1 'polypeptide(L)'
;MRGTIVLLPFAYLFLLTKNPLWLQSSILTMSTLIIEEKLKFTVLGVLLHGLAIILGFYLLLLMEGYPVFFVFTCALFASSIIWITTKGDKLRSLASWCFIPALFLATEMRETANTATPSAFLFYLFSALLPTLGLAIIDQLKWVLKEGEKYYPLQLSVLNNFGERGSYLDSVMAMILAVGFSTFLVEFFQLGNPQWMIWGAASVVTGNILTTPTKFRQRLQGVLTGVPLGILLGQFIPNTPFDLTLITFFIFLTLIGFHRYVVAYFLRCTAVAIAAVVISNSTIIAFERITHVILGGLIGLAFVMICHVVVGRDD
;
A
#
# COMPACT_ATOMS: atom_id res chain seq x y z
N MET A 1 -7.82 0.06 17.98
CA MET A 1 -6.95 -0.48 19.04
C MET A 1 -5.94 -1.50 18.50
N ARG A 2 -6.35 -2.53 17.73
CA ARG A 2 -5.43 -3.56 17.19
C ARG A 2 -4.26 -2.99 16.38
N GLY A 3 -4.51 -2.00 15.51
CA GLY A 3 -3.45 -1.30 14.76
C GLY A 3 -2.35 -0.69 15.63
N THR A 4 -2.72 -0.02 16.72
CA THR A 4 -1.74 0.54 17.67
C THR A 4 -0.92 -0.58 18.31
N ILE A 5 -1.58 -1.67 18.75
CA ILE A 5 -0.93 -2.80 19.42
C ILE A 5 0.13 -3.44 18.52
N VAL A 6 -0.19 -3.69 17.24
CA VAL A 6 0.77 -4.33 16.32
C VAL A 6 1.92 -3.41 15.92
N LEU A 7 1.72 -2.09 15.97
CA LEU A 7 2.76 -1.12 15.63
C LEU A 7 3.74 -0.87 16.78
N LEU A 8 3.29 -0.96 18.04
CA LEU A 8 4.09 -0.68 19.24
C LEU A 8 5.47 -1.36 19.27
N PRO A 9 5.63 -2.64 18.88
CA PRO A 9 6.94 -3.28 18.80
C PRO A 9 7.93 -2.54 17.89
N PHE A 10 7.49 -2.01 16.76
CA PHE A 10 8.36 -1.27 15.82
C PHE A 10 8.74 0.09 16.36
N ALA A 11 7.82 0.79 17.05
CA ALA A 11 8.16 2.02 17.77
C ALA A 11 9.27 1.75 18.79
N TYR A 12 9.08 0.73 19.62
CA TYR A 12 10.05 0.38 20.65
C TYR A 12 11.41 0.01 20.05
N LEU A 13 11.43 -0.86 19.04
CA LEU A 13 12.67 -1.29 18.37
C LEU A 13 13.36 -0.14 17.63
N PHE A 14 12.60 0.75 16.98
CA PHE A 14 13.16 1.94 16.36
C PHE A 14 13.75 2.91 17.38
N LEU A 15 13.04 3.20 18.48
CA LEU A 15 13.55 4.10 19.52
C LEU A 15 14.81 3.54 20.20
N LEU A 16 14.88 2.22 20.36
CA LEU A 16 16.03 1.54 20.98
C LEU A 16 17.25 1.48 20.04
N THR A 17 17.04 1.09 18.77
CA THR A 17 18.13 0.80 17.83
C THR A 17 18.46 1.97 16.90
N LYS A 18 17.56 2.95 16.79
CA LYS A 18 17.57 4.06 15.82
C LYS A 18 17.64 3.60 14.36
N ASN A 19 17.26 2.34 14.09
CA ASN A 19 17.32 1.78 12.76
C ASN A 19 15.99 1.97 12.00
N PRO A 20 15.93 2.80 10.94
CA PRO A 20 14.69 3.14 10.24
C PRO A 20 14.00 1.93 9.59
N LEU A 21 14.73 0.84 9.35
CA LEU A 21 14.18 -0.39 8.76
C LEU A 21 13.05 -0.99 9.61
N TRP A 22 13.01 -0.73 10.92
CA TRP A 22 11.89 -1.15 11.79
C TRP A 22 10.59 -0.42 11.45
N LEU A 23 10.65 0.90 11.24
CA LEU A 23 9.47 1.67 10.85
C LEU A 23 9.07 1.35 9.41
N GLN A 24 10.05 1.18 8.53
CA GLN A 24 9.80 0.82 7.13
C GLN A 24 9.11 -0.54 7.00
N SER A 25 9.63 -1.58 7.67
CA SER A 25 9.05 -2.92 7.60
C SER A 25 7.65 -3.01 8.22
N SER A 26 7.28 -2.08 9.10
CA SER A 26 5.94 -2.04 9.72
C SER A 26 4.79 -1.85 8.71
N ILE A 27 5.07 -1.39 7.48
CA ILE A 27 4.08 -1.39 6.38
C ILE A 27 3.57 -2.80 6.07
N LEU A 28 4.44 -3.82 6.20
CA LEU A 28 4.07 -5.23 6.02
C LEU A 28 3.08 -5.65 7.12
N THR A 29 3.38 -5.33 8.38
CA THR A 29 2.49 -5.60 9.52
C THR A 29 1.12 -4.96 9.36
N MET A 30 1.08 -3.70 8.92
CA MET A 30 -0.20 -3.02 8.71
C MET A 30 -0.97 -3.60 7.53
N SER A 31 -0.27 -3.99 6.47
CA SER A 31 -0.89 -4.63 5.30
C SER A 31 -1.49 -5.99 5.66
N THR A 32 -0.77 -6.81 6.43
CA THR A 32 -1.28 -8.10 6.90
C THR A 32 -2.41 -7.93 7.91
N LEU A 33 -2.36 -6.95 8.80
CA LEU A 33 -3.46 -6.65 9.73
C LEU A 33 -4.74 -6.25 8.99
N ILE A 34 -4.63 -5.35 8.01
CA ILE A 34 -5.81 -4.87 7.25
C ILE A 34 -6.51 -6.04 6.55
N ILE A 35 -5.74 -6.97 5.99
CA ILE A 35 -6.31 -8.14 5.32
C ILE A 35 -6.84 -9.17 6.30
N GLU A 36 -6.15 -9.41 7.41
CA GLU A 36 -6.66 -10.24 8.49
C GLU A 36 -8.03 -9.74 8.96
N GLU A 37 -8.17 -8.44 9.22
CA GLU A 37 -9.42 -7.86 9.70
C GLU A 37 -10.55 -7.92 8.67
N LYS A 38 -10.23 -7.61 7.40
CA LYS A 38 -11.22 -7.53 6.31
C LYS A 38 -11.66 -8.89 5.79
N LEU A 39 -10.71 -9.81 5.64
CA LEU A 39 -10.95 -11.14 5.06
C LEU A 39 -11.02 -12.25 6.10
N LYS A 40 -10.87 -11.94 7.39
CA LYS A 40 -10.87 -12.94 8.48
C LYS A 40 -9.89 -14.07 8.17
N PHE A 41 -8.67 -13.69 7.78
CA PHE A 41 -7.63 -14.67 7.48
C PHE A 41 -7.24 -15.44 8.73
N THR A 42 -7.02 -16.74 8.55
CA THR A 42 -6.42 -17.59 9.58
C THR A 42 -4.91 -17.32 9.66
N VAL A 43 -4.23 -17.99 10.58
CA VAL A 43 -2.76 -17.93 10.67
C VAL A 43 -2.09 -18.28 9.33
N LEU A 44 -2.56 -19.30 8.63
CA LEU A 44 -2.04 -19.68 7.32
C LEU A 44 -2.30 -18.60 6.27
N GLY A 45 -3.50 -18.00 6.27
CA GLY A 45 -3.84 -16.90 5.37
C GLY A 45 -2.93 -15.67 5.57
N VAL A 46 -2.70 -15.29 6.83
CA VAL A 46 -1.80 -14.18 7.18
C VAL A 46 -0.36 -14.48 6.75
N LEU A 47 0.12 -15.71 6.99
CA LEU A 47 1.46 -16.14 6.59
C LEU A 47 1.64 -16.07 5.07
N LEU A 48 0.73 -16.66 4.29
CA LEU A 48 0.82 -16.67 2.83
C LEU A 48 0.68 -15.27 2.23
N HIS A 49 -0.18 -14.42 2.80
CA HIS A 49 -0.29 -13.02 2.38
C HIS A 49 1.02 -12.25 2.65
N GLY A 50 1.60 -12.43 3.83
CA GLY A 50 2.90 -11.86 4.18
C GLY A 50 4.01 -12.31 3.23
N LEU A 51 4.08 -13.61 2.95
CA LEU A 51 5.03 -14.17 1.99
C LEU A 51 4.80 -13.63 0.56
N ALA A 52 3.55 -13.44 0.14
CA ALA A 52 3.24 -12.84 -1.16
C ALA A 52 3.76 -11.40 -1.28
N ILE A 53 3.64 -10.59 -0.21
CA ILE A 53 4.21 -9.24 -0.16
C ILE A 53 5.74 -9.30 -0.25
N ILE A 54 6.38 -10.18 0.54
CA ILE A 54 7.85 -10.34 0.55
C ILE A 54 8.34 -10.76 -0.84
N LEU A 55 7.71 -11.76 -1.46
CA LEU A 55 8.06 -12.22 -2.81
C LEU A 55 7.85 -11.11 -3.86
N GLY A 56 6.75 -10.36 -3.76
CA GLY A 56 6.49 -9.22 -4.63
C GLY A 56 7.54 -8.11 -4.48
N PHE A 57 7.97 -7.82 -3.25
CA PHE A 57 9.06 -6.89 -2.95
C PHE A 57 10.36 -7.34 -3.61
N TYR A 58 10.81 -8.58 -3.40
CA TYR A 58 12.04 -9.08 -4.02
C TYR A 58 11.95 -9.14 -5.53
N LEU A 59 10.79 -9.51 -6.07
CA LEU A 59 10.58 -9.51 -7.51
C LEU A 59 10.78 -8.10 -8.09
N LEU A 60 10.17 -7.08 -7.49
CA LEU A 60 10.33 -5.70 -7.94
C LEU A 60 11.77 -5.20 -7.76
N LEU A 61 12.41 -5.52 -6.62
CA LEU A 61 13.80 -5.17 -6.35
C LEU A 61 14.77 -5.79 -7.35
N LEU A 62 14.55 -7.06 -7.74
CA LEU A 62 15.37 -7.73 -8.76
C LEU A 62 15.24 -7.08 -10.14
N MET A 63 14.06 -6.52 -10.46
CA MET A 63 13.81 -5.87 -11.74
C MET A 63 14.35 -4.44 -11.81
N GLU A 64 14.77 -3.86 -10.69
CA GLU A 64 15.25 -2.49 -10.60
C GLU A 64 16.44 -2.19 -11.54
N GLY A 65 17.34 -3.17 -11.72
CA GLY A 65 18.46 -3.05 -12.65
C GLY A 65 18.06 -3.00 -14.13
N TYR A 66 16.79 -3.23 -14.45
CA TYR A 66 16.28 -3.32 -15.81
C TYR A 66 14.96 -2.55 -15.98
N PRO A 67 15.00 -1.25 -16.32
CA PRO A 67 13.84 -0.35 -16.33
C PRO A 67 12.63 -0.90 -17.09
N VAL A 68 12.84 -1.50 -18.26
CA VAL A 68 11.76 -2.08 -19.09
C VAL A 68 11.06 -3.23 -18.36
N PHE A 69 11.82 -4.14 -17.74
CA PHE A 69 11.24 -5.26 -17.01
C PHE A 69 10.54 -4.79 -15.73
N PHE A 70 11.08 -3.76 -15.05
CA PHE A 70 10.41 -3.14 -13.91
C PHE A 70 9.03 -2.59 -14.29
N VAL A 71 8.93 -1.89 -15.43
CA VAL A 71 7.64 -1.40 -15.98
C VAL A 71 6.66 -2.54 -16.19
N PHE A 72 7.06 -3.61 -16.87
CA PHE A 72 6.20 -4.75 -17.12
C PHE A 72 5.77 -5.45 -15.83
N THR A 73 6.69 -5.66 -14.89
CA THR A 73 6.39 -6.30 -13.60
C THR A 73 5.43 -5.45 -12.77
N CYS A 74 5.61 -4.12 -12.70
CA CYS A 74 4.66 -3.24 -12.02
C CYS A 74 3.27 -3.31 -12.66
N ALA A 75 3.19 -3.25 -14.00
CA ALA A 75 1.91 -3.29 -14.72
C ALA A 75 1.17 -4.62 -14.51
N LEU A 76 1.87 -5.75 -14.60
CA LEU A 76 1.31 -7.09 -14.38
C LEU A 76 0.92 -7.31 -12.91
N PHE A 77 1.75 -6.85 -11.97
CA PHE A 77 1.44 -6.99 -10.55
C PHE A 77 0.24 -6.11 -10.17
N ALA A 78 0.13 -4.88 -10.67
CA ALA A 78 -1.04 -4.05 -10.45
C ALA A 78 -2.29 -4.59 -11.14
N SER A 79 -2.19 -5.18 -12.33
CA SER A 79 -3.34 -5.78 -13.03
C SER A 79 -3.91 -6.98 -12.27
N SER A 80 -3.08 -7.69 -11.52
CA SER A 80 -3.53 -8.74 -10.59
C SER A 80 -4.57 -8.22 -9.58
N ILE A 81 -4.57 -6.91 -9.25
CA ILE A 81 -5.59 -6.29 -8.39
C ILE A 81 -6.98 -6.45 -8.98
N ILE A 82 -7.15 -6.06 -10.24
CA ILE A 82 -8.44 -6.16 -10.93
C ILE A 82 -8.77 -7.61 -11.22
N TRP A 83 -7.77 -8.40 -11.67
CA TRP A 83 -7.98 -9.81 -11.98
C TRP A 83 -8.47 -10.61 -10.77
N ILE A 84 -7.86 -10.44 -9.59
CA ILE A 84 -8.31 -11.08 -8.34
C ILE A 84 -9.69 -10.56 -7.92
N THR A 85 -9.99 -9.27 -8.15
CA THR A 85 -11.31 -8.69 -7.89
C THR A 85 -12.43 -9.38 -8.67
N THR A 86 -12.15 -9.94 -9.86
CA THR A 86 -13.16 -10.72 -10.62
C THR A 86 -13.72 -11.92 -9.84
N LYS A 87 -12.96 -12.44 -8.86
CA LYS A 87 -13.35 -13.58 -8.02
C LYS A 87 -14.14 -13.19 -6.77
N GLY A 88 -14.26 -11.89 -6.48
CA GLY A 88 -15.00 -11.33 -5.36
C GLY A 88 -14.51 -9.91 -5.04
N ASP A 89 -15.43 -8.96 -4.92
CA ASP A 89 -15.13 -7.54 -4.65
C ASP A 89 -14.28 -7.32 -3.38
N LYS A 90 -14.45 -8.15 -2.34
CA LYS A 90 -13.63 -8.09 -1.11
C LYS A 90 -12.17 -8.43 -1.37
N LEU A 91 -11.86 -9.29 -2.34
CA LEU A 91 -10.49 -9.70 -2.68
C LEU A 91 -9.68 -8.59 -3.34
N ARG A 92 -10.33 -7.51 -3.79
CA ARG A 92 -9.63 -6.30 -4.24
C ARG A 92 -8.67 -5.76 -3.19
N SER A 93 -9.09 -5.79 -1.92
CA SER A 93 -8.26 -5.33 -0.82
C SER A 93 -7.01 -6.21 -0.72
N LEU A 94 -7.14 -7.53 -0.80
CA LEU A 94 -6.02 -8.48 -0.74
C LEU A 94 -4.93 -8.12 -1.75
N ALA A 95 -5.30 -8.05 -3.03
CA ALA A 95 -4.33 -7.78 -4.08
C ALA A 95 -3.74 -6.36 -3.99
N SER A 96 -4.55 -5.37 -3.57
CA SER A 96 -4.05 -4.00 -3.33
C SER A 96 -3.00 -3.99 -2.21
N TRP A 97 -3.26 -4.69 -1.11
CA TRP A 97 -2.35 -4.80 0.03
C TRP A 97 -1.24 -5.84 -0.15
N CYS A 98 -1.19 -6.54 -1.29
CA CYS A 98 0.02 -7.19 -1.79
C CYS A 98 0.90 -6.18 -2.55
N PHE A 99 0.30 -5.48 -3.53
CA PHE A 99 1.02 -4.63 -4.46
C PHE A 99 1.62 -3.37 -3.80
N ILE A 100 0.83 -2.65 -3.00
CA ILE A 100 1.25 -1.38 -2.39
C ILE A 100 2.51 -1.56 -1.52
N PRO A 101 2.53 -2.41 -0.47
CA PRO A 101 3.71 -2.55 0.36
C PRO A 101 4.91 -3.08 -0.43
N ALA A 102 4.71 -4.02 -1.37
CA ALA A 102 5.80 -4.52 -2.20
C ALA A 102 6.46 -3.39 -3.02
N LEU A 103 5.65 -2.54 -3.65
CA LEU A 103 6.12 -1.39 -4.41
C LEU A 103 6.85 -0.40 -3.50
N PHE A 104 6.25 0.01 -2.39
CA PHE A 104 6.85 0.97 -1.45
C PHE A 104 8.19 0.47 -0.91
N LEU A 105 8.24 -0.78 -0.44
CA LEU A 105 9.46 -1.38 0.09
C LEU A 105 10.56 -1.45 -0.97
N ALA A 106 10.22 -1.81 -2.22
CA ALA A 106 11.20 -1.92 -3.30
C ALA A 106 11.77 -0.55 -3.67
N THR A 107 10.92 0.45 -3.85
CA THR A 107 11.34 1.80 -4.25
C THR A 107 12.09 2.54 -3.14
N GLU A 108 11.71 2.35 -1.88
CA GLU A 108 12.43 2.95 -0.76
C GLU A 108 13.76 2.24 -0.48
N MET A 109 13.84 0.92 -0.66
CA MET A 109 15.11 0.18 -0.57
C MET A 109 16.11 0.67 -1.63
N ARG A 110 15.63 0.94 -2.85
CA ARG A 110 16.42 1.58 -3.92
C ARG A 110 17.02 2.91 -3.46
N GLU A 111 16.19 3.79 -2.92
CA GLU A 111 16.62 5.13 -2.49
C GLU A 111 17.57 5.07 -1.27
N THR A 112 17.53 3.99 -0.49
CA THR A 112 18.32 3.77 0.73
C THR A 112 19.45 2.73 0.58
N ALA A 113 19.75 2.29 -0.65
CA ALA A 113 20.62 1.15 -0.98
C ALA A 113 22.03 1.16 -0.35
N ASN A 114 22.49 2.30 0.17
CA ASN A 114 23.74 2.42 0.91
C ASN A 114 23.68 1.90 2.36
N THR A 115 22.50 1.54 2.88
CA THR A 115 22.29 1.30 4.33
C THR A 115 22.06 -0.16 4.71
N ALA A 116 21.53 -0.99 3.81
CA ALA A 116 21.28 -2.41 4.11
C ALA A 116 21.34 -3.28 2.86
N THR A 117 21.90 -4.48 3.00
CA THR A 117 21.82 -5.48 1.94
C THR A 117 20.40 -6.03 1.85
N PRO A 118 19.92 -6.40 0.65
CA PRO A 118 18.61 -7.02 0.48
C PRO A 118 18.42 -8.26 1.37
N SER A 119 19.48 -9.03 1.63
CA SER A 119 19.42 -10.21 2.51
C SER A 119 19.23 -9.84 3.98
N ALA A 120 19.85 -8.77 4.46
CA ALA A 120 19.66 -8.30 5.84
C ALA A 120 18.21 -7.83 6.07
N PHE A 121 17.55 -7.30 5.03
CA PHE A 121 16.18 -6.83 5.14
C PHE A 121 15.15 -7.95 5.37
N LEU A 122 15.44 -9.20 4.95
CA LEU A 122 14.59 -10.37 5.24
C LEU A 122 14.27 -10.49 6.72
N PHE A 123 15.27 -10.27 7.58
CA PHE A 123 15.09 -10.35 9.03
C PHE A 123 14.00 -9.38 9.52
N TYR A 124 14.00 -8.14 9.01
CA TYR A 124 13.01 -7.13 9.39
C TYR A 124 11.62 -7.49 8.85
N LEU A 125 11.55 -8.04 7.63
CA LEU A 125 10.28 -8.44 7.02
C LEU A 125 9.65 -9.65 7.73
N PHE A 126 10.43 -10.69 8.06
CA PHE A 126 9.92 -11.81 8.86
C PHE A 126 9.51 -11.37 10.27
N SER A 127 10.32 -10.52 10.91
CA SER A 127 9.95 -9.91 12.19
C SER A 127 8.65 -9.12 12.09
N ALA A 128 8.41 -8.46 10.94
CA ALA A 128 7.21 -7.69 10.71
C ALA A 128 5.92 -8.52 10.64
N LEU A 129 6.01 -9.83 10.37
CA LEU A 129 4.84 -10.71 10.37
C LEU A 129 4.38 -11.09 11.78
N LEU A 130 5.30 -11.12 12.75
CA LEU A 130 5.06 -11.68 14.09
C LEU A 130 3.88 -11.05 14.82
N PRO A 131 3.71 -9.70 14.86
CA PRO A 131 2.59 -9.11 15.59
C PRO A 131 1.23 -9.54 15.04
N THR A 132 1.08 -9.60 13.72
CA THR A 132 -0.17 -10.03 13.08
C THR A 132 -0.41 -11.53 13.16
N LEU A 133 0.65 -12.34 13.08
CA LEU A 133 0.55 -13.79 13.31
C LEU A 133 0.14 -14.08 14.75
N GLY A 134 0.72 -13.37 15.73
CA GLY A 134 0.34 -13.48 17.13
C GLY A 134 -1.14 -13.16 17.36
N LEU A 135 -1.66 -12.09 16.74
CA LEU A 135 -3.09 -11.78 16.80
C LEU A 135 -3.96 -12.88 16.15
N ALA A 136 -3.58 -13.36 14.97
CA ALA A 136 -4.30 -14.43 14.28
C ALA A 136 -4.33 -15.73 15.11
N ILE A 137 -3.22 -16.08 15.77
CA ILE A 137 -3.15 -17.22 16.70
C ILE A 137 -4.11 -17.01 17.88
N ILE A 138 -4.08 -15.83 18.51
CA ILE A 138 -4.96 -15.52 19.64
C ILE A 138 -6.44 -15.63 19.25
N ASP A 139 -6.82 -15.07 18.09
CA ASP A 139 -8.20 -15.09 17.62
C ASP A 139 -8.65 -16.51 17.27
N GLN A 140 -7.76 -17.30 16.69
CA GLN A 140 -8.03 -18.69 16.37
C GLN A 140 -8.14 -19.57 17.62
N LEU A 141 -7.29 -19.36 18.63
CA LEU A 141 -7.39 -20.05 19.93
C LEU A 141 -8.71 -19.71 20.63
N LYS A 142 -9.12 -18.44 20.63
CA LYS A 142 -10.41 -18.01 21.19
C LYS A 142 -11.59 -18.67 20.49
N TRP A 143 -11.52 -18.78 19.16
CA TRP A 143 -12.55 -19.44 18.37
C TRP A 143 -12.68 -20.92 18.72
N VAL A 144 -11.57 -21.66 18.75
CA VAL A 144 -11.55 -23.09 19.12
C VAL A 144 -12.07 -23.32 20.53
N LEU A 145 -11.63 -22.51 21.50
CA LEU A 145 -12.05 -22.63 22.90
C LEU A 145 -13.54 -22.31 23.11
N LYS A 146 -14.12 -21.41 22.31
CA LYS A 146 -15.51 -20.95 22.48
C LYS A 146 -16.51 -21.81 21.73
N GLU A 147 -16.18 -22.23 20.51
CA GLU A 147 -17.16 -22.88 19.62
C GLU A 147 -16.99 -24.41 19.56
N GLY A 148 -15.91 -24.98 20.13
CA GLY A 148 -15.70 -26.43 20.16
C GLY A 148 -15.62 -27.09 18.78
N GLU A 149 -15.48 -26.28 17.73
CA GLU A 149 -15.54 -26.69 16.33
C GLU A 149 -14.23 -27.27 15.81
N LYS A 150 -14.33 -27.98 14.67
CA LYS A 150 -13.18 -28.56 13.97
C LYS A 150 -12.30 -27.46 13.37
N TYR A 151 -11.07 -27.38 13.87
CA TYR A 151 -10.02 -26.56 13.30
C TYR A 151 -9.56 -27.13 11.94
N TYR A 152 -9.60 -26.31 10.88
CA TYR A 152 -9.09 -26.68 9.57
C TYR A 152 -7.73 -25.98 9.31
N PRO A 153 -6.59 -26.68 9.43
CA PRO A 153 -5.25 -26.07 9.31
C PRO A 153 -5.00 -25.41 7.95
N LEU A 154 -5.64 -25.91 6.90
CA LEU A 154 -5.44 -25.47 5.52
C LEU A 154 -6.42 -24.37 5.09
N GLN A 155 -7.37 -23.99 5.94
CA GLN A 155 -8.31 -22.93 5.62
C GLN A 155 -7.61 -21.59 5.66
N LEU A 156 -7.67 -20.81 4.58
CA LEU A 156 -7.00 -19.50 4.48
C LEU A 156 -7.82 -18.37 5.12
N SER A 157 -9.14 -18.49 5.10
CA SER A 157 -10.08 -17.47 5.56
C SER A 157 -11.30 -18.13 6.16
N VAL A 158 -11.83 -17.53 7.22
CA VAL A 158 -13.10 -17.92 7.85
C VAL A 158 -14.30 -17.47 7.00
N LEU A 159 -14.11 -16.52 6.07
CA LEU A 159 -15.19 -16.08 5.18
C LEU A 159 -15.49 -17.12 4.11
N ASN A 160 -16.78 -17.46 3.98
CA ASN A 160 -17.27 -18.34 2.91
C ASN A 160 -17.66 -17.57 1.63
N ASN A 161 -17.89 -16.26 1.73
CA ASN A 161 -18.29 -15.42 0.60
C ASN A 161 -17.46 -14.12 0.52
N PHE A 162 -16.74 -14.00 -0.60
CA PHE A 162 -15.90 -12.85 -0.93
C PHE A 162 -16.61 -11.75 -1.74
N GLY A 163 -17.94 -11.86 -1.87
CA GLY A 163 -18.83 -10.89 -2.50
C GLY A 163 -18.98 -11.08 -4.00
N GLU A 164 -19.41 -10.04 -4.70
CA GLU A 164 -19.86 -10.14 -6.09
C GLU A 164 -18.69 -10.42 -7.05
N ARG A 165 -18.96 -11.27 -8.04
CA ARG A 165 -18.04 -11.63 -9.12
C ARG A 165 -18.43 -10.89 -10.39
N GLY A 166 -17.46 -10.47 -11.18
CA GLY A 166 -17.70 -9.71 -12.41
C GLY A 166 -16.57 -9.84 -13.41
N SER A 167 -16.87 -9.52 -14.67
CA SER A 167 -15.87 -9.34 -15.73
C SER A 167 -15.42 -7.88 -15.74
N TYR A 168 -14.10 -7.67 -15.69
CA TYR A 168 -13.49 -6.34 -15.59
C TYR A 168 -12.37 -6.20 -16.62
N LEU A 169 -12.53 -6.77 -17.82
CA LEU A 169 -11.47 -6.81 -18.84
C LEU A 169 -11.01 -5.41 -19.25
N ASP A 170 -11.95 -4.48 -19.45
CA ASP A 170 -11.69 -3.07 -19.72
C ASP A 170 -10.82 -2.43 -18.63
N SER A 171 -11.09 -2.76 -17.38
CA SER A 171 -10.41 -2.25 -16.20
C SER A 171 -9.05 -2.91 -15.97
N VAL A 172 -8.88 -4.18 -16.36
CA VAL A 172 -7.57 -4.85 -16.39
C VAL A 172 -6.67 -4.15 -17.40
N MET A 173 -7.17 -3.90 -18.61
CA MET A 173 -6.43 -3.18 -19.65
C MET A 173 -6.08 -1.76 -19.20
N ALA A 174 -7.04 -1.03 -18.62
CA ALA A 174 -6.79 0.29 -18.07
C ALA A 174 -5.73 0.27 -16.97
N MET A 175 -5.72 -0.74 -16.09
CA MET A 175 -4.70 -0.90 -15.05
C MET A 175 -3.31 -1.14 -15.64
N ILE A 176 -3.19 -2.04 -16.62
CA ILE A 176 -1.92 -2.34 -17.30
C ILE A 176 -1.36 -1.08 -17.95
N LEU A 177 -2.20 -0.37 -18.73
CA LEU A 177 -1.77 0.84 -19.45
C LEU A 177 -1.44 1.99 -18.49
N ALA A 178 -2.30 2.26 -17.51
CA ALA A 178 -2.10 3.36 -16.57
C ALA A 178 -0.87 3.18 -15.68
N VAL A 179 -0.69 1.98 -15.13
CA VAL A 179 0.46 1.65 -14.29
C VAL A 179 1.71 1.52 -15.14
N GLY A 180 1.65 0.84 -16.28
CA GLY A 180 2.78 0.73 -17.20
C GLY A 180 3.27 2.09 -17.68
N PHE A 181 2.37 2.99 -18.08
CA PHE A 181 2.74 4.34 -18.48
C PHE A 181 3.30 5.17 -17.31
N SER A 182 2.70 5.06 -16.11
CA SER A 182 3.22 5.77 -14.93
C SER A 182 4.59 5.26 -14.51
N THR A 183 4.79 3.94 -14.49
CA THR A 183 6.09 3.34 -14.19
C THR A 183 7.12 3.71 -15.26
N PHE A 184 6.73 3.73 -16.54
CA PHE A 184 7.60 4.19 -17.62
C PHE A 184 8.07 5.63 -17.37
N LEU A 185 7.15 6.54 -17.03
CA LEU A 185 7.53 7.92 -16.75
C LEU A 185 8.50 8.04 -15.55
N VAL A 186 8.24 7.36 -14.43
CA VAL A 186 9.15 7.49 -13.28
C VAL A 186 10.53 6.89 -13.54
N GLU A 187 10.61 5.77 -14.27
CA GLU A 187 11.89 5.09 -14.52
C GLU A 187 12.73 5.83 -15.57
N PHE A 188 12.11 6.29 -16.66
CA PHE A 188 12.84 6.91 -17.77
C PHE A 188 13.12 8.40 -17.54
N PHE A 189 12.32 9.09 -16.72
CA PHE A 189 12.60 10.48 -16.30
C PHE A 189 13.22 10.57 -14.91
N GLN A 190 13.52 9.43 -14.27
CA GLN A 190 14.16 9.35 -12.94
C GLN A 190 13.46 10.21 -11.88
N LEU A 191 12.13 10.13 -11.82
CA LEU A 191 11.35 10.88 -10.86
C LEU A 191 11.49 10.27 -9.45
N GLY A 192 11.80 11.09 -8.44
CA GLY A 192 11.94 10.65 -7.04
C GLY A 192 10.61 10.22 -6.42
N ASN A 193 10.60 9.37 -5.39
CA ASN A 193 9.36 8.86 -4.79
C ASN A 193 8.37 8.26 -5.84
N PRO A 194 8.84 7.34 -6.71
CA PRO A 194 8.06 6.75 -7.81
C PRO A 194 6.75 6.10 -7.35
N GLN A 195 6.74 5.55 -6.14
CA GLN A 195 5.60 4.87 -5.53
C GLN A 195 4.35 5.75 -5.45
N TRP A 196 4.49 7.07 -5.32
CA TRP A 196 3.36 7.98 -5.25
C TRP A 196 2.62 8.12 -6.59
N MET A 197 3.34 8.07 -7.71
CA MET A 197 2.75 8.21 -9.04
C MET A 197 2.19 6.89 -9.54
N ILE A 198 2.94 5.79 -9.39
CA ILE A 198 2.51 4.45 -9.77
C ILE A 198 1.24 4.06 -9.02
N TRP A 199 1.21 4.24 -7.69
CA TRP A 199 -0.02 4.05 -6.91
C TRP A 199 -1.07 5.14 -7.16
N GLY A 200 -0.63 6.34 -7.52
CA GLY A 200 -1.43 7.41 -8.12
C GLY A 200 -2.36 6.87 -9.21
N ALA A 201 -1.79 6.23 -10.22
CA ALA A 201 -2.53 5.61 -11.30
C ALA A 201 -3.38 4.42 -10.84
N ALA A 202 -2.75 3.43 -10.20
CA ALA A 202 -3.42 2.18 -9.85
C ALA A 202 -4.66 2.39 -8.98
N SER A 203 -4.60 3.31 -8.01
CA SER A 203 -5.73 3.44 -7.08
C SER A 203 -6.95 4.10 -7.71
N VAL A 204 -6.82 4.91 -8.76
CA VAL A 204 -7.96 5.54 -9.45
C VAL A 204 -8.71 4.53 -10.31
N VAL A 205 -8.04 3.50 -10.83
CA VAL A 205 -8.66 2.42 -11.62
C VAL A 205 -9.49 1.50 -10.71
N THR A 206 -10.77 1.83 -10.47
CA THR A 206 -11.64 1.15 -9.48
C THR A 206 -12.35 -0.11 -9.98
N GLY A 207 -12.23 -0.45 -11.27
CA GLY A 207 -13.06 -1.51 -11.86
C GLY A 207 -14.46 -1.02 -12.27
N ASN A 208 -14.77 0.26 -12.07
CA ASN A 208 -16.05 0.85 -12.45
C ASN A 208 -15.86 2.31 -12.87
N ILE A 209 -16.21 2.59 -14.13
CA ILE A 209 -16.12 3.92 -14.77
C ILE A 209 -16.81 5.03 -13.95
N LEU A 210 -17.98 4.76 -13.37
CA LEU A 210 -18.77 5.76 -12.64
C LEU A 210 -18.11 6.20 -11.33
N THR A 211 -17.34 5.31 -10.71
CA THR A 211 -16.68 5.58 -9.42
C THR A 211 -15.29 6.21 -9.57
N THR A 212 -14.70 6.10 -10.75
CA THR A 212 -13.33 6.55 -11.05
C THR A 212 -13.17 8.08 -10.88
N PRO A 213 -14.04 8.95 -11.45
CA PRO A 213 -13.93 10.41 -11.27
C PRO A 213 -14.09 10.84 -9.80
N THR A 214 -15.01 10.21 -9.08
CA THR A 214 -15.24 10.48 -7.66
C THR A 214 -13.99 10.18 -6.85
N LYS A 215 -13.35 9.02 -7.09
CA LYS A 215 -12.13 8.64 -6.38
C LYS A 215 -10.96 9.58 -6.70
N PHE A 216 -10.81 9.97 -7.97
CA PHE A 216 -9.82 10.97 -8.37
C PHE A 216 -10.05 12.31 -7.64
N ARG A 217 -11.29 12.82 -7.63
CA ARG A 217 -11.64 14.08 -6.94
C ARG A 217 -11.32 14.03 -5.45
N GLN A 218 -11.63 12.92 -4.78
CA GLN A 218 -11.31 12.74 -3.36
C GLN A 218 -9.80 12.81 -3.09
N ARG A 219 -8.99 12.21 -3.97
CA ARG A 219 -7.52 12.26 -3.86
C ARG A 219 -6.97 13.65 -4.16
N LEU A 220 -7.50 14.30 -5.20
CA LEU A 220 -7.13 15.66 -5.58
C LEU A 220 -7.39 16.64 -4.42
N GLN A 221 -8.58 16.59 -3.82
CA GLN A 221 -8.91 17.42 -2.66
C GLN A 221 -7.97 17.14 -1.49
N GLY A 222 -7.74 15.88 -1.15
CA GLY A 222 -6.89 15.51 -0.01
C GLY A 222 -5.42 15.87 -0.21
N VAL A 223 -4.87 15.79 -1.43
CA VAL A 223 -3.47 16.15 -1.69
C VAL A 223 -3.28 17.67 -1.77
N LEU A 224 -4.20 18.40 -2.42
CA LEU A 224 -4.12 19.86 -2.55
C LEU A 224 -4.33 20.60 -1.23
N THR A 225 -5.09 20.03 -0.29
CA THR A 225 -5.31 20.64 1.02
C THR A 225 -4.37 20.07 2.08
N GLY A 226 -4.15 18.75 2.07
CA GLY A 226 -3.36 18.07 3.09
C GLY A 226 -1.86 18.34 2.97
N VAL A 227 -1.30 18.34 1.76
CA VAL A 227 0.15 18.54 1.59
C VAL A 227 0.59 19.94 2.04
N PRO A 228 -0.05 21.05 1.63
CA PRO A 228 0.32 22.38 2.12
C PRO A 228 0.21 22.50 3.65
N LEU A 229 -0.86 21.96 4.24
CA LEU A 229 -0.99 21.92 5.70
C LEU A 229 0.15 21.13 6.35
N GLY A 230 0.51 19.98 5.77
CA GLY A 230 1.59 19.16 6.27
C GLY A 230 2.97 19.82 6.15
N ILE A 231 3.20 20.58 5.08
CA ILE A 231 4.42 21.40 4.93
C ILE A 231 4.48 22.46 6.03
N LEU A 232 3.38 23.20 6.26
CA LEU A 232 3.32 24.22 7.29
C LEU A 232 3.57 23.63 8.68
N LEU A 233 2.90 22.53 9.02
CA LEU A 233 3.08 21.88 10.32
C LEU A 233 4.46 21.24 10.48
N GLY A 234 5.01 20.66 9.42
CA GLY A 234 6.31 20.00 9.42
C GLY A 234 7.47 20.94 9.74
N GLN A 235 7.34 22.24 9.48
CA GLN A 235 8.35 23.24 9.84
C GLN A 235 8.51 23.44 11.35
N PHE A 236 7.49 23.10 12.14
CA PHE A 236 7.49 23.27 13.60
C PHE A 236 7.78 21.97 14.35
N ILE A 237 7.85 20.83 13.67
CA ILE A 237 8.08 19.53 14.29
C ILE A 237 9.58 19.22 14.24
N PRO A 238 10.22 18.95 15.39
CA PRO A 238 11.64 18.63 15.41
C PRO A 238 11.91 17.25 14.80
N ASN A 239 13.10 17.08 14.24
CA ASN A 239 13.54 15.79 13.71
C ASN A 239 14.11 14.92 14.84
N THR A 240 13.23 14.44 15.73
CA THR A 240 13.58 13.43 16.73
C THR A 240 13.05 12.05 16.33
N PRO A 241 13.69 10.96 16.79
CA PRO A 241 13.16 9.61 16.59
C PRO A 241 11.73 9.43 17.12
N PHE A 242 11.38 10.14 18.20
CA PHE A 242 10.03 10.08 18.76
C PHE A 242 8.99 10.69 17.82
N ASP A 243 9.28 11.85 17.25
CA ASP A 243 8.38 12.55 16.32
C ASP A 243 8.16 11.71 15.05
N LEU A 244 9.24 11.19 14.46
CA LEU A 244 9.17 10.31 13.28
C LEU A 244 8.34 9.05 13.55
N THR A 245 8.47 8.48 14.75
CA THR A 245 7.66 7.33 15.17
C THR A 245 6.19 7.70 15.23
N LEU A 246 5.85 8.82 15.88
CA LEU A 246 4.47 9.27 16.04
C LEU A 246 3.82 9.59 14.69
N ILE A 247 4.54 10.28 13.81
CA ILE A 247 4.08 10.60 12.45
C ILE A 247 3.84 9.31 11.66
N THR A 248 4.78 8.36 11.70
CA THR A 248 4.66 7.07 10.99
C THR A 248 3.46 6.26 11.49
N PHE A 249 3.27 6.20 12.80
CA PHE A 249 2.08 5.57 13.40
C PHE A 249 0.80 6.25 12.92
N PHE A 250 0.78 7.58 12.93
CA PHE A 250 -0.38 8.32 12.48
C PHE A 250 -0.70 8.05 11.01
N ILE A 251 0.31 8.00 10.13
CA ILE A 251 0.16 7.60 8.72
C ILE A 251 -0.53 6.23 8.63
N PHE A 252 -0.04 5.22 9.35
CA PHE A 252 -0.62 3.88 9.31
C PHE A 252 -2.02 3.79 9.93
N LEU A 253 -2.26 4.49 11.04
CA LEU A 253 -3.58 4.52 11.67
C LEU A 253 -4.63 5.18 10.76
N THR A 254 -4.24 6.12 9.88
CA THR A 254 -5.17 6.66 8.86
C THR A 254 -5.62 5.61 7.83
N LEU A 255 -4.99 4.44 7.74
CA LEU A 255 -5.42 3.35 6.87
C LEU A 255 -6.69 2.66 7.38
N ILE A 256 -6.90 2.66 8.70
CA ILE A 256 -7.95 1.88 9.37
C ILE A 256 -8.87 2.71 10.28
N GLY A 257 -8.42 3.88 10.74
CA GLY A 257 -9.07 4.63 11.81
C GLY A 257 -10.27 5.49 11.38
N PHE A 258 -10.48 5.70 10.08
CA PHE A 258 -11.49 6.64 9.57
C PHE A 258 -12.43 5.98 8.57
N HIS A 259 -13.73 6.08 8.82
CA HIS A 259 -14.77 5.58 7.92
C HIS A 259 -14.86 6.40 6.62
N ARG A 260 -14.68 7.73 6.70
CA ARG A 260 -14.75 8.63 5.54
C ARG A 260 -13.39 8.69 4.84
N TYR A 261 -13.33 8.13 3.62
CA TYR A 261 -12.09 8.07 2.83
C TYR A 261 -11.43 9.45 2.64
N VAL A 262 -12.21 10.50 2.39
CA VAL A 262 -11.69 11.86 2.18
C VAL A 262 -10.91 12.36 3.41
N VAL A 263 -11.45 12.15 4.61
CA VAL A 263 -10.80 12.54 5.87
C VAL A 263 -9.53 11.73 6.08
N ALA A 264 -9.62 10.40 5.89
CA ALA A 264 -8.49 9.49 6.01
C ALA A 264 -7.34 9.89 5.06
N TYR A 265 -7.67 10.18 3.81
CA TYR A 265 -6.70 10.52 2.76
C TYR A 265 -6.09 11.90 2.98
N PHE A 266 -6.89 12.89 3.38
CA PHE A 266 -6.41 14.22 3.77
C PHE A 266 -5.39 14.14 4.91
N LEU A 267 -5.73 13.46 6.01
CA LEU A 267 -4.84 13.30 7.15
C LEU A 267 -3.56 12.54 6.77
N ARG A 268 -3.67 11.51 5.92
CA ARG A 268 -2.51 10.79 5.42
C ARG A 268 -1.59 11.65 4.56
N CYS A 269 -2.16 12.47 3.68
CA CYS A 269 -1.37 13.41 2.86
C CYS A 269 -0.69 14.45 3.73
N THR A 270 -1.38 14.97 4.74
CA THR A 270 -0.81 15.87 5.74
C THR A 270 0.36 15.20 6.46
N ALA A 271 0.15 14.01 7.01
CA ALA A 271 1.14 13.29 7.80
C ALA A 271 2.38 12.88 6.98
N VAL A 272 2.20 12.44 5.74
CA VAL A 272 3.35 12.12 4.88
C VAL A 272 4.09 13.38 4.45
N ALA A 273 3.41 14.50 4.21
CA ALA A 273 4.08 15.76 3.93
C ALA A 273 4.88 16.27 5.14
N ILE A 274 4.34 16.12 6.36
CA ILE A 274 5.10 16.35 7.60
C ILE A 274 6.35 15.45 7.62
N ALA A 275 6.19 14.14 7.43
CA ALA A 275 7.30 13.20 7.45
C ALA A 275 8.37 13.57 6.42
N ALA A 276 7.97 13.92 5.18
CA ALA A 276 8.87 14.34 4.12
C ALA A 276 9.66 15.59 4.52
N VAL A 277 9.01 16.62 5.07
CA VAL A 277 9.68 17.84 5.54
C VAL A 277 10.63 17.55 6.69
N VAL A 278 10.21 16.78 7.69
CA VAL A 278 11.03 16.48 8.89
C VAL A 278 12.25 15.64 8.53
N ILE A 279 12.11 14.64 7.65
CA ILE A 279 13.21 13.74 7.25
C ILE A 279 14.20 14.46 6.34
N SER A 280 13.71 15.16 5.32
CA SER A 280 14.57 15.71 4.26
C SER A 280 15.00 17.16 4.49
N ASN A 281 14.38 17.85 5.46
CA ASN A 281 14.45 19.30 5.61
C ASN A 281 14.10 20.06 4.31
N SER A 282 13.35 19.43 3.39
CA SER A 282 13.01 19.97 2.08
C SER A 282 11.51 19.96 1.85
N THR A 283 10.98 21.12 1.46
CA THR A 283 9.59 21.24 1.03
C THR A 283 9.38 20.68 -0.38
N ILE A 284 10.43 20.58 -1.19
CA ILE A 284 10.38 20.10 -2.57
C ILE A 284 9.90 18.64 -2.61
N ILE A 285 10.44 17.78 -1.74
CA ILE A 285 10.03 16.37 -1.64
C ILE A 285 8.57 16.25 -1.21
N ALA A 286 8.09 17.14 -0.33
CA ALA A 286 6.68 17.16 0.03
C ALA A 286 5.80 17.59 -1.17
N PHE A 287 6.26 18.54 -1.99
CA PHE A 287 5.56 18.97 -3.21
C PHE A 287 5.52 17.90 -4.30
N GLU A 288 6.53 17.03 -4.41
CA GLU A 288 6.51 15.87 -5.31
C GLU A 288 5.28 14.99 -5.08
N ARG A 289 4.79 14.90 -3.84
CA ARG A 289 3.55 14.18 -3.55
C ARG A 289 2.34 14.76 -4.26
N ILE A 290 2.26 16.10 -4.39
CA ILE A 290 1.18 16.75 -5.13
C ILE A 290 1.28 16.37 -6.61
N THR A 291 2.45 16.57 -7.21
CA THR A 291 2.64 16.32 -8.65
C THR A 291 2.39 14.85 -8.98
N HIS A 292 2.95 13.92 -8.22
CA HIS A 292 2.86 12.49 -8.48
C HIS A 292 1.45 11.93 -8.27
N VAL A 293 0.74 12.36 -7.22
CA VAL A 293 -0.65 11.91 -7.00
C VAL A 293 -1.58 12.46 -8.08
N ILE A 294 -1.40 13.71 -8.51
CA ILE A 294 -2.23 14.32 -9.55
C ILE A 294 -1.94 13.69 -10.91
N LEU A 295 -0.67 13.62 -11.34
CA LEU A 295 -0.28 13.05 -12.62
C LEU A 295 -0.67 11.58 -12.71
N GLY A 296 -0.32 10.77 -11.71
CA GLY A 296 -0.73 9.38 -11.66
C GLY A 296 -2.26 9.24 -11.70
N GLY A 297 -2.98 10.06 -10.92
CA GLY A 297 -4.44 10.04 -10.91
C GLY A 297 -5.09 10.41 -12.24
N LEU A 298 -4.54 11.39 -12.95
CA LEU A 298 -4.98 11.79 -14.29
C LEU A 298 -4.70 10.70 -15.33
N ILE A 299 -3.52 10.08 -15.28
CA ILE A 299 -3.16 8.94 -16.13
C ILE A 299 -4.16 7.80 -15.92
N GLY A 300 -4.43 7.44 -14.67
CA GLY A 300 -5.42 6.41 -14.33
C GLY A 300 -6.83 6.73 -14.84
N LEU A 301 -7.29 7.97 -14.63
CA LEU A 301 -8.59 8.43 -15.14
C LEU A 301 -8.65 8.35 -16.67
N ALA A 302 -7.64 8.88 -17.37
CA ALA A 302 -7.59 8.91 -18.82
C ALA A 302 -7.66 7.51 -19.43
N PHE A 303 -6.84 6.57 -18.97
CA PHE A 303 -6.85 5.21 -19.49
C PHE A 303 -8.14 4.44 -19.17
N VAL A 304 -8.77 4.68 -18.02
CA VAL A 304 -10.10 4.12 -17.72
C VAL A 304 -11.14 4.63 -18.72
N MET A 305 -11.17 5.93 -19.00
CA MET A 305 -12.10 6.50 -19.98
C MET A 305 -11.84 5.97 -21.40
N ILE A 306 -10.57 5.89 -21.82
CA ILE A 306 -10.18 5.38 -23.15
C ILE A 306 -10.56 3.91 -23.30
N CYS A 307 -10.17 3.05 -22.36
CA CYS A 307 -10.46 1.62 -22.43
C CYS A 307 -11.97 1.35 -22.40
N HIS A 308 -12.74 2.10 -21.62
CA HIS A 308 -14.20 1.96 -21.60
C HIS A 308 -14.83 2.32 -22.95
N VAL A 309 -14.36 3.38 -23.62
CA VAL A 309 -14.86 3.77 -24.96
C VAL A 309 -14.45 2.77 -26.05
N VAL A 310 -13.24 2.22 -25.97
CA VAL A 310 -12.71 1.30 -26.99
C VAL A 310 -13.27 -0.11 -26.82
N VAL A 311 -13.30 -0.63 -25.60
CA VAL A 311 -13.69 -2.02 -25.29
C VAL A 311 -15.20 -2.12 -25.02
N GLY A 312 -15.79 -1.13 -24.36
CA GLY A 312 -17.23 -1.11 -24.03
C GLY A 312 -18.14 -0.73 -25.20
N ARG A 313 -17.60 -0.60 -26.42
CA ARG A 313 -18.39 -0.48 -27.66
C ARG A 313 -18.77 -1.84 -28.25
N ASP A 314 -18.19 -2.93 -27.76
CA ASP A 314 -18.38 -4.29 -28.30
C ASP A 314 -19.40 -5.13 -27.49
N ASP A 315 -20.04 -4.54 -26.47
CA ASP A 315 -21.20 -5.09 -25.71
C ASP A 315 -22.47 -4.27 -25.98
#